data_AF-Q8TJI3-F1
#
_entry.id   AF-Q8TJI3-F1
#
_cell.length_a   1.000
_cell.length_b   1.000
_cell.length_c   1.000
_cell.angle_alpha   90.00
_cell.angle_beta   90.00
_cell.angle_gamma   90.00
#
_symmetry.space_group_name_H-M   'P 1'
#
loop_
_entity.id
_entity.type
_entity.pdbx_description
1 polymer ?
#
loop_
_entity_poly.entity_id
_entity_poly.type
_entity_poly.pdbx_seq_one_letter_code
_entity_poly.pdbx_strand_id
1 'polypeptide(L)'
;MFPQYSCWDSYGLIKLDSVVSIDGLQVLISVPKQPEMQDDGADLRFCTPYGEEIKYAIESVESTYFSVWVKLPIGIGEFLFYYGNQEAESESSPDDVFDEFFDKNSTSGWDTSNIAVTTYGEYLRFYNPTSSLVGGAQRYDLDLPSKYIMEIRANQVSILSLTFL
;
A
#
# COMPACT_ATOMS: atom_id res chain seq x y z
N MET A 1 -18.27 -14.42 -13.68
CA MET A 1 -18.23 -12.98 -14.00
C MET A 1 -18.84 -12.25 -12.81
N PHE A 2 -18.04 -11.46 -12.10
CA PHE A 2 -18.54 -10.66 -10.98
C PHE A 2 -19.40 -9.52 -11.53
N PRO A 3 -20.59 -9.27 -10.96
CA PRO A 3 -21.57 -8.36 -11.54
C PRO A 3 -21.11 -6.89 -11.60
N GLN A 4 -20.04 -6.51 -10.89
CA GLN A 4 -19.53 -5.13 -10.85
C GLN A 4 -18.58 -4.77 -12.01
N TYR A 5 -18.02 -5.76 -12.72
CA TYR A 5 -17.02 -5.53 -13.78
C TYR A 5 -17.36 -6.22 -15.10
N SER A 6 -18.64 -6.25 -15.49
CA SER A 6 -19.10 -6.97 -16.69
C SER A 6 -18.56 -6.42 -18.03
N CYS A 7 -17.94 -5.24 -18.06
CA CYS A 7 -17.28 -4.66 -19.24
C CYS A 7 -15.74 -4.74 -19.21
N TRP A 8 -15.16 -5.51 -18.30
CA TRP A 8 -13.73 -5.81 -18.29
C TRP A 8 -13.49 -7.09 -19.09
N ASP A 9 -12.81 -6.95 -20.23
CA ASP A 9 -12.61 -8.02 -21.20
C ASP A 9 -11.54 -9.03 -20.76
N SER A 10 -10.66 -8.65 -19.84
CA SER A 10 -9.51 -9.47 -19.43
C SER A 10 -9.26 -9.42 -17.92
N TYR A 11 -8.68 -10.49 -17.40
CA TYR A 11 -8.30 -10.57 -15.99
C TYR A 11 -7.08 -11.47 -15.80
N GLY A 12 -6.46 -11.35 -14.64
CA GLY A 12 -5.40 -12.26 -14.21
C GLY A 12 -5.48 -12.56 -12.73
N LEU A 13 -4.67 -13.54 -12.33
CA LEU A 13 -4.57 -14.02 -10.96
C LEU A 13 -3.19 -13.67 -10.40
N ILE A 14 -3.18 -13.10 -9.20
CA ILE A 14 -1.97 -12.85 -8.42
C ILE A 14 -1.99 -13.78 -7.22
N LYS A 15 -0.94 -14.60 -7.09
CA LYS A 15 -0.74 -15.50 -5.95
C LYS A 15 0.31 -14.94 -5.01
N LEU A 16 0.02 -15.01 -3.73
CA LEU A 16 0.91 -14.61 -2.66
C LEU A 16 1.74 -15.82 -2.19
N ASP A 17 2.97 -15.58 -1.75
CA ASP A 17 3.83 -16.61 -1.17
C ASP A 17 3.31 -17.12 0.19
N SER A 18 2.43 -16.36 0.83
CA SER A 18 1.77 -16.74 2.07
C SER A 18 0.41 -16.06 2.19
N VAL A 19 -0.45 -16.62 3.03
CA VAL A 19 -1.75 -16.02 3.35
C VAL A 19 -1.52 -14.74 4.14
N VAL A 20 -2.26 -13.69 3.80
CA VAL A 20 -2.24 -12.40 4.52
C VAL A 20 -2.67 -12.63 5.97
N SER A 21 -1.79 -12.30 6.91
CA SER A 21 -1.99 -12.52 8.35
C SER A 21 -2.46 -11.28 9.12
N ILE A 22 -2.46 -10.12 8.46
CA ILE A 22 -2.90 -8.84 9.04
C ILE A 22 -3.89 -8.17 8.10
N ASP A 23 -4.94 -7.57 8.66
CA ASP A 23 -5.94 -6.88 7.84
C ASP A 23 -5.42 -5.52 7.37
N GLY A 24 -5.80 -5.12 6.15
CA GLY A 24 -5.35 -3.87 5.54
C GLY A 24 -3.87 -3.86 5.16
N LEU A 25 -3.26 -5.03 4.93
CA LEU A 25 -1.85 -5.14 4.53
C LEU A 25 -1.60 -4.42 3.19
N GLN A 26 -0.79 -3.37 3.21
CA GLN A 26 -0.39 -2.64 2.00
C GLN A 26 0.82 -3.31 1.33
N VAL A 27 0.65 -3.70 0.07
CA VAL A 27 1.70 -4.37 -0.73
C VAL A 27 1.91 -3.63 -2.05
N LEU A 28 3.18 -3.38 -2.40
CA LEU A 28 3.53 -2.89 -3.73
C LEU A 28 3.69 -4.06 -4.68
N ILE A 29 2.93 -4.05 -5.76
CA ILE A 29 2.97 -5.05 -6.82
C ILE A 29 3.42 -4.41 -8.14
N SER A 30 4.03 -5.23 -9.00
CA SER A 30 4.34 -4.86 -10.38
C SER A 30 3.36 -5.58 -11.30
N VAL A 31 2.54 -4.81 -12.04
CA VAL A 31 1.57 -5.33 -13.02
C VAL A 31 2.13 -5.10 -14.42
N PRO A 32 2.57 -6.14 -15.15
CA PRO A 32 3.09 -5.98 -16.50
C PRO A 32 2.02 -5.42 -17.44
N LYS A 33 2.37 -4.41 -18.23
CA LYS A 33 1.45 -3.81 -19.21
C LYS A 33 1.03 -4.84 -20.24
N GLN A 34 -0.26 -4.86 -20.55
CA GLN A 34 -0.85 -5.64 -21.64
C GLN A 34 -1.38 -4.69 -22.73
N PRO A 35 -1.44 -5.13 -24.00
CA PRO A 35 -1.93 -4.31 -25.10
C PRO A 35 -3.34 -3.74 -24.89
N GLU A 36 -4.18 -4.41 -24.12
CA GLU A 36 -5.57 -4.04 -23.85
C GLU A 36 -5.72 -3.06 -22.69
N MET A 37 -4.67 -2.82 -21.91
CA MET A 37 -4.70 -1.86 -20.79
C MET A 37 -4.68 -0.41 -21.31
N GLN A 38 -5.25 0.51 -20.55
CA GLN A 38 -5.01 1.94 -20.78
C GLN A 38 -3.56 2.28 -20.43
N ASP A 39 -2.95 3.24 -21.14
CA ASP A 39 -1.53 3.59 -20.99
C ASP A 39 -1.17 4.06 -19.58
N ASP A 40 -2.13 4.68 -18.88
CA ASP A 40 -2.03 5.18 -17.51
C ASP A 40 -2.56 4.21 -16.44
N GLY A 41 -3.12 3.07 -16.85
CA GLY A 41 -3.67 2.05 -15.97
C GLY A 41 -5.03 2.42 -15.35
N ALA A 42 -5.74 3.42 -15.88
CA ALA A 42 -7.05 3.84 -15.37
C ALA A 42 -8.10 2.72 -15.34
N ASP A 43 -7.93 1.70 -16.18
CA ASP A 43 -8.81 0.54 -16.29
C ASP A 43 -8.49 -0.62 -15.35
N LEU A 44 -7.42 -0.51 -14.54
CA LEU A 44 -7.08 -1.55 -13.56
C LEU A 44 -8.14 -1.66 -12.47
N ARG A 45 -8.54 -2.87 -12.11
CA ARG A 45 -9.38 -3.16 -10.93
C ARG A 45 -8.85 -4.37 -10.19
N PHE A 46 -9.02 -4.41 -8.87
CA PHE A 46 -8.56 -5.51 -8.02
C PHE A 46 -9.70 -6.01 -7.15
N CYS A 47 -9.82 -7.33 -7.00
CA CYS A 47 -10.81 -7.91 -6.09
C CYS A 47 -10.35 -9.24 -5.49
N THR A 48 -10.93 -9.59 -4.35
CA THR A 48 -10.74 -10.91 -3.73
C THR A 48 -11.37 -12.00 -4.61
N PRO A 49 -11.01 -13.29 -4.39
CA PRO A 49 -11.68 -14.40 -5.08
C PRO A 49 -13.19 -14.49 -4.84
N TYR A 50 -13.72 -13.74 -3.87
CA TYR A 50 -15.14 -13.66 -3.55
C TYR A 50 -15.85 -12.45 -4.17
N GLY A 51 -15.11 -11.59 -4.87
CA GLY A 51 -15.62 -10.42 -5.58
C GLY A 51 -15.67 -9.14 -4.75
N GLU A 52 -15.01 -9.12 -3.59
CA GLU A 52 -14.87 -7.90 -2.79
C GLU A 52 -13.77 -7.02 -3.38
N GLU A 53 -14.03 -5.73 -3.54
CA GLU A 53 -13.07 -4.77 -4.07
C GLU A 53 -11.83 -4.67 -3.16
N ILE A 54 -10.64 -4.62 -3.78
CA ILE A 54 -9.38 -4.33 -3.11
C ILE A 54 -8.96 -2.90 -3.48
N LYS A 55 -8.82 -2.04 -2.47
CA LYS A 55 -8.38 -0.66 -2.66
C LYS A 55 -6.94 -0.61 -3.15
N TYR A 56 -6.66 0.30 -4.08
CA TYR A 56 -5.37 0.38 -4.74
C TYR A 56 -4.97 1.82 -5.09
N ALA A 57 -3.68 2.02 -5.31
CA ALA A 57 -3.10 3.28 -5.75
C ALA A 57 -1.98 3.02 -6.75
N ILE A 58 -2.05 3.61 -7.94
CA ILE A 58 -0.98 3.57 -8.94
C ILE A 58 0.13 4.50 -8.45
N GLU A 59 1.26 3.89 -8.10
CA GLU A 59 2.46 4.58 -7.64
C GLU A 59 3.22 5.20 -8.81
N SER A 60 3.44 4.41 -9.87
CA SER A 60 4.15 4.84 -11.05
C SER A 60 3.71 4.06 -12.29
N VAL A 61 3.82 4.73 -13.44
CA VAL A 61 3.58 4.15 -14.75
C VAL A 61 4.92 4.03 -15.46
N GLU A 62 5.44 2.82 -15.55
CA GLU A 62 6.70 2.53 -16.25
C GLU A 62 6.42 2.14 -17.71
N SER A 63 7.49 2.00 -18.50
CA SER A 63 7.36 1.63 -19.91
C SER A 63 6.79 0.22 -20.13
N THR A 64 7.00 -0.70 -19.18
CA THR A 64 6.61 -2.11 -19.30
C THR A 64 5.70 -2.62 -18.18
N TYR A 65 5.47 -1.83 -17.12
CA TYR A 65 4.63 -2.24 -16.00
C TYR A 65 4.04 -1.03 -15.25
N PHE A 66 3.06 -1.30 -14.40
CA PHE A 66 2.56 -0.37 -13.39
C PHE A 66 3.09 -0.79 -12.02
N SER A 67 3.58 0.17 -11.25
CA SER A 67 3.81 -0.02 -9.81
C SER A 67 2.51 0.32 -9.09
N VAL A 68 1.91 -0.64 -8.39
CA VAL A 68 0.59 -0.47 -7.79
C VAL A 68 0.61 -0.91 -6.32
N TRP A 69 0.16 -0.04 -5.43
CA TRP A 69 -0.15 -0.40 -4.06
C TRP A 69 -1.52 -1.03 -3.97
N VAL A 70 -1.65 -2.12 -3.22
CA VAL A 70 -2.93 -2.77 -2.91
C VAL A 70 -3.09 -2.93 -1.40
N LYS A 71 -4.29 -2.65 -0.87
CA LYS A 71 -4.65 -2.81 0.55
C LYS A 71 -5.39 -4.13 0.74
N LEU A 72 -4.65 -5.18 1.10
CA LEU A 72 -5.15 -6.55 1.14
C LEU A 72 -5.90 -6.86 2.44
N PRO A 73 -7.08 -7.50 2.38
CA PRO A 73 -7.75 -8.00 3.57
C PRO A 73 -7.02 -9.22 4.15
N ILE A 74 -7.25 -9.49 5.44
CA ILE A 74 -6.73 -10.69 6.11
C ILE A 74 -7.32 -11.98 5.50
N GLY A 75 -6.52 -13.05 5.47
CA GLY A 75 -7.00 -14.40 5.16
C GLY A 75 -7.00 -14.77 3.67
N ILE A 76 -6.59 -13.87 2.78
CA ILE A 76 -6.43 -14.18 1.35
C ILE A 76 -5.02 -14.66 1.02
N GLY A 77 -4.89 -15.60 0.09
CA GLY A 77 -3.60 -16.07 -0.47
C GLY A 77 -3.46 -15.79 -1.97
N GLU A 78 -4.52 -15.30 -2.60
CA GLU A 78 -4.57 -14.91 -4.00
C GLU A 78 -5.67 -13.89 -4.21
N PHE A 79 -5.57 -13.10 -5.28
CA PHE A 79 -6.56 -12.12 -5.68
C PHE A 79 -6.52 -11.90 -7.18
N LEU A 80 -7.58 -11.29 -7.71
CA LEU A 80 -7.76 -11.06 -9.14
C LEU A 80 -7.48 -9.60 -9.47
N PHE A 81 -6.98 -9.38 -10.68
CA PHE A 81 -6.96 -8.05 -11.30
C PHE A 81 -7.67 -8.09 -12.65
N TYR A 82 -8.36 -7.01 -13.01
CA TYR A 82 -9.10 -6.86 -14.27
C TYR A 82 -8.55 -5.67 -15.05
N TYR A 83 -8.62 -5.76 -16.38
CA TYR A 83 -8.27 -4.69 -17.32
C TYR A 83 -9.02 -4.87 -18.65
N GLY A 84 -8.77 -4.00 -19.62
CA GLY A 84 -9.37 -4.05 -20.96
C GLY A 84 -10.50 -3.06 -21.19
N ASN A 85 -10.82 -2.19 -20.21
CA ASN A 85 -11.91 -1.23 -20.34
C ASN A 85 -11.36 0.16 -20.69
N GLN A 86 -11.31 0.47 -21.99
CA GLN A 86 -10.75 1.72 -22.52
C GLN A 86 -11.56 2.98 -22.17
N GLU A 87 -12.78 2.84 -21.65
CA GLU A 87 -13.63 3.97 -21.23
C GLU A 87 -13.63 4.17 -19.70
N ALA A 88 -12.87 3.36 -18.95
CA ALA A 88 -12.83 3.44 -17.50
C ALA A 88 -12.12 4.71 -17.02
N GLU A 89 -12.70 5.38 -16.02
CA GLU A 89 -11.99 6.35 -15.19
C GLU A 89 -11.20 5.63 -14.09
N SER A 90 -10.09 6.24 -13.66
CA SER A 90 -9.22 5.65 -12.64
C SER A 90 -9.89 5.64 -11.26
N GLU A 91 -9.86 4.49 -10.60
CA GLU A 91 -10.26 4.30 -9.19
C GLU A 91 -9.04 4.29 -8.24
N SER A 92 -7.84 4.62 -8.75
CA SER A 92 -6.62 4.71 -7.96
C SER A 92 -6.71 5.83 -6.92
N SER A 93 -6.58 5.47 -5.64
CA SER A 93 -6.74 6.39 -4.51
C SER A 93 -5.72 6.10 -3.40
N PRO A 94 -4.64 6.90 -3.28
CA PRO A 94 -3.70 6.78 -2.16
C PRO A 94 -4.37 6.88 -0.80
N ASP A 95 -5.38 7.74 -0.64
CA ASP A 95 -6.11 7.97 0.61
C ASP A 95 -6.91 6.73 1.07
N ASP A 96 -7.37 5.90 0.12
CA ASP A 96 -8.07 4.65 0.45
C ASP A 96 -7.09 3.50 0.79
N VAL A 97 -5.84 3.60 0.35
CA VAL A 97 -4.79 2.60 0.59
C VAL A 97 -4.04 2.88 1.90
N PHE A 98 -3.59 4.11 2.07
CA PHE A 98 -2.70 4.50 3.16
C PHE A 98 -3.49 5.15 4.29
N ASP A 99 -3.21 4.72 5.52
CA ASP A 99 -3.78 5.37 6.69
C ASP A 99 -2.96 6.64 6.99
N GLU A 100 -3.58 7.82 6.87
CA GLU A 100 -2.94 9.08 7.23
C GLU A 100 -2.90 9.26 8.76
N PHE A 101 -1.69 9.28 9.34
CA PHE A 101 -1.50 9.62 10.75
C PHE A 101 -0.98 11.06 10.89
N PHE A 102 -1.87 11.98 11.29
CA PHE A 102 -1.51 13.37 11.58
C PHE A 102 -1.09 13.56 13.04
N ASP A 103 0.19 13.36 13.33
CA ASP A 103 0.74 13.58 14.68
C ASP A 103 1.07 15.07 14.97
N LYS A 104 0.81 15.98 14.01
CA LYS A 104 1.02 17.45 13.99
C LYS A 104 1.65 18.06 15.26
N ASN A 105 0.91 18.07 16.37
CA ASN A 105 1.27 18.73 17.61
C ASN A 105 1.08 17.85 18.87
N SER A 106 1.09 16.52 18.73
CA SER A 106 0.92 15.60 19.85
C SER A 106 2.17 14.76 20.06
N THR A 107 2.71 14.79 21.28
CA THR A 107 3.80 13.89 21.70
C THR A 107 3.28 12.57 22.28
N SER A 108 1.95 12.40 22.34
CA SER A 108 1.32 11.17 22.86
C SER A 108 1.60 9.98 21.94
N GLY A 109 1.99 8.84 22.51
CA GLY A 109 2.30 7.61 21.76
C GLY A 109 3.75 7.43 21.34
N TRP A 110 4.62 8.41 21.59
CA TRP A 110 6.06 8.31 21.28
C TRP A 110 6.86 7.70 22.46
N ASP A 111 7.75 6.75 22.18
CA ASP A 111 8.77 6.32 23.15
C ASP A 111 9.91 7.34 23.15
N THR A 112 10.03 8.08 24.26
CA THR A 112 10.97 9.18 24.44
C THR A 112 12.18 8.78 25.30
N SER A 113 12.40 7.48 25.52
CA SER A 113 13.43 6.99 26.46
C SER A 113 14.86 7.40 26.10
N ASN A 114 15.15 7.67 24.81
CA ASN A 114 16.47 8.09 24.31
C ASN A 114 16.47 9.45 23.57
N ILE A 115 15.33 10.13 23.51
CA ILE A 115 15.11 11.37 22.74
C ILE A 115 13.99 12.18 23.39
N ALA A 116 14.16 13.49 23.50
CA ALA A 116 13.05 14.39 23.81
C ALA A 116 12.23 14.65 22.53
N VAL A 117 10.94 14.37 22.56
CA VAL A 117 9.98 14.81 21.54
C VAL A 117 9.23 16.01 22.07
N THR A 118 9.22 17.10 21.32
CA THR A 118 8.55 18.36 21.67
C THR A 118 7.74 18.85 20.49
N THR A 119 6.85 19.80 20.72
CA THR A 119 6.10 20.46 19.66
C THR A 119 6.58 21.89 19.54
N TYR A 120 6.68 22.41 18.32
CA TYR A 120 6.96 23.82 18.07
C TYR A 120 6.19 24.29 16.85
N GLY A 121 5.19 25.15 17.08
CA GLY A 121 4.20 25.46 16.06
C GLY A 121 3.40 24.20 15.70
N GLU A 122 3.27 23.91 14.41
CA GLU A 122 2.58 22.72 13.89
C GLU A 122 3.51 21.52 13.61
N TYR A 123 4.72 21.56 14.17
CA TYR A 123 5.74 20.54 13.92
C TYR A 123 6.15 19.82 15.19
N LEU A 124 6.37 18.51 15.07
CA LEU A 124 7.12 17.74 16.05
C LEU A 124 8.62 17.97 15.89
N ARG A 125 9.31 18.13 17.02
CA ARG A 125 10.75 18.33 17.14
C ARG A 125 11.35 17.22 17.98
N PHE A 126 12.42 16.63 17.48
CA PHE A 126 13.17 15.56 18.13
C PHE A 126 14.53 16.13 18.58
N TYR A 127 14.87 15.97 19.85
CA TYR A 127 16.11 16.47 20.45
C TYR A 127 16.79 15.38 21.27
N ASN A 128 18.04 15.04 20.98
CA ASN A 128 18.83 14.09 21.76
C ASN A 128 19.58 14.83 22.89
N PRO A 129 19.19 14.67 24.18
CA PRO A 129 19.73 15.49 25.26
C PRO A 129 21.11 15.04 25.77
N THR A 130 21.66 13.90 25.33
CA THR A 130 22.81 13.25 26.02
C THR A 130 23.95 12.74 25.14
N SER A 131 24.03 13.08 23.85
CA SER A 131 25.13 12.61 22.99
C SER A 131 25.55 13.61 21.92
N SER A 132 26.86 13.77 21.70
CA SER A 132 27.44 14.44 20.53
C SER A 132 27.43 13.57 19.26
N LEU A 133 26.85 12.37 19.33
CA LEU A 133 26.65 11.48 18.18
C LEU A 133 25.19 11.58 17.69
N VAL A 134 25.05 11.73 16.38
CA VAL A 134 23.77 11.76 15.66
C VAL A 134 23.03 10.43 15.90
N GLY A 135 21.97 10.45 16.69
CA GLY A 135 21.08 9.32 16.93
C GLY A 135 19.63 9.78 16.82
N GLY A 136 18.85 9.11 15.96
CA GLY A 136 17.44 9.42 15.71
C GLY A 136 16.53 8.98 16.85
N ALA A 137 15.36 9.62 16.94
CA ALA A 137 14.30 9.22 17.84
C ALA A 137 13.77 7.84 17.46
N GLN A 138 13.04 7.13 18.34
CA GLN A 138 12.53 5.77 18.09
C GLN A 138 11.12 5.48 18.72
N ARG A 139 9.98 5.38 17.98
CA ARG A 139 8.63 4.95 18.47
C ARG A 139 8.49 3.42 18.33
N TYR A 140 7.92 2.75 19.33
CA TYR A 140 7.55 1.33 19.27
C TYR A 140 6.04 1.24 19.51
N ASP A 141 5.26 1.09 18.43
CA ASP A 141 3.90 0.60 18.57
C ASP A 141 3.93 -0.94 18.62
N LEU A 142 3.14 -1.47 19.54
CA LEU A 142 2.96 -2.89 19.84
C LEU A 142 2.68 -3.67 18.53
N ASP A 143 3.63 -4.55 18.17
CA ASP A 143 3.58 -5.56 17.10
C ASP A 143 3.47 -5.11 15.63
N LEU A 144 3.89 -3.89 15.27
CA LEU A 144 4.23 -3.57 13.87
C LEU A 144 5.64 -2.97 13.75
N PRO A 145 6.54 -3.55 12.93
CA PRO A 145 7.92 -3.08 12.82
C PRO A 145 7.99 -1.86 11.90
N SER A 146 7.59 -0.67 12.37
CA SER A 146 7.80 0.56 11.59
C SER A 146 8.13 1.75 12.50
N LYS A 147 9.23 2.40 12.15
CA LYS A 147 9.95 3.33 13.01
C LYS A 147 10.46 4.50 12.17
N TYR A 148 9.93 5.69 12.47
CA TYR A 148 10.22 7.02 11.90
C TYR A 148 9.47 7.39 10.65
N ILE A 149 9.08 8.67 10.67
CA ILE A 149 8.54 9.49 9.59
C ILE A 149 9.54 9.48 8.43
N MET A 150 9.44 8.42 7.66
CA MET A 150 9.70 8.24 6.25
C MET A 150 8.75 7.11 5.87
N GLU A 151 8.15 7.24 4.71
CA GLU A 151 7.31 6.24 4.05
C GLU A 151 7.93 4.83 4.13
N ILE A 152 7.60 4.03 5.15
CA ILE A 152 8.01 2.63 5.22
C ILE A 152 6.97 1.82 4.46
N ARG A 153 7.23 1.80 3.15
CA ARG A 153 6.62 1.01 2.10
C ARG A 153 6.91 -0.49 2.33
N ALA A 154 5.82 -1.25 2.53
CA ALA A 154 5.70 -2.72 2.54
C ALA A 154 6.13 -3.49 3.81
N ASN A 155 5.11 -4.01 4.51
CA ASN A 155 5.21 -5.37 5.04
C ASN A 155 5.25 -6.31 3.82
N GLN A 156 6.33 -7.06 3.65
CA GLN A 156 6.53 -7.87 2.44
C GLN A 156 5.79 -9.20 2.54
N VAL A 157 4.64 -9.29 1.88
CA VAL A 157 4.22 -10.56 1.28
C VAL A 157 4.72 -10.55 -0.15
N SER A 158 5.59 -11.50 -0.47
CA SER A 158 6.14 -11.67 -1.81
C SER A 158 5.09 -12.26 -2.75
N ILE A 159 5.11 -11.83 -4.01
CA ILE A 159 4.26 -12.38 -5.07
C ILE A 159 4.90 -13.69 -5.54
N LEU A 160 4.19 -14.80 -5.38
CA LEU A 160 4.60 -16.11 -5.88
C LEU A 160 4.53 -16.17 -7.40
N SER A 161 3.43 -15.66 -7.97
CA SER A 161 3.21 -15.66 -9.41
C SER A 161 2.12 -14.67 -9.79
N LEU A 162 2.24 -14.09 -10.99
CA LEU A 162 1.18 -13.38 -11.70
C LEU A 162 0.88 -14.12 -13.00
N THR A 163 -0.39 -14.40 -13.28
CA THR A 163 -0.82 -15.16 -14.47
C THR A 163 -1.98 -14.45 -15.15
N PHE A 164 -1.86 -14.17 -16.44
CA PHE A 164 -2.93 -13.67 -17.29
C PHE A 164 -3.83 -14.85 -17.72
N LEU A 165 -5.15 -14.70 -17.64
CA LEU A 165 -6.15 -15.77 -17.84
C LEU A 165 -7.16 -15.46 -18.95
#